data_AF-A0A259SRU9-F1
#
_entry.id   AF-A0A259SRU9-F1
#
_cell.length_a   1.000
_cell.length_b   1.000
_cell.length_c   1.000
_cell.angle_alpha   90.00
_cell.angle_beta   90.00
_cell.angle_gamma   90.00
#
_symmetry.space_group_name_H-M   'P 1'
#
loop_
_entity.id
_entity.type
_entity.pdbx_description
1 polymer ?
#
loop_
_entity_poly.entity_id
_entity_poly.type
_entity_poly.pdbx_seq_one_letter_code
_entity_poly.pdbx_strand_id
1 'polypeptide(L)'
;AGGAVEQGEVVPPPGDVVLGRPGTADVLDADEVAAWTGVLLDARAPERFRGETEPIDPVAGHIPGARNLPIVDLLTADGRFRSPSEIVAAFEAVGAGEEVPIAAYCGSGVTAAQLALAGSLIGREVTVYPGSWSAWSNTPGRPIEVGPVPEEADPLED
;
A
#
# COMPACT_ATOMS: atom_id res chain seq x y z
N ALA A 1 19.96 -0.51 13.73
CA ALA A 1 20.94 0.46 14.26
C ALA A 1 20.38 1.13 15.52
N GLY A 2 21.22 1.43 16.52
CA GLY A 2 20.83 1.99 17.83
C GLY A 2 21.65 3.24 18.15
N GLY A 3 21.44 4.31 17.39
CA GLY A 3 22.07 5.61 17.66
C GLY A 3 21.62 6.20 19.01
N ALA A 4 22.32 7.24 19.47
CA ALA A 4 21.90 7.95 20.67
C ALA A 4 20.49 8.53 20.49
N VAL A 5 19.65 8.34 21.50
CA VAL A 5 18.28 8.88 21.54
C VAL A 5 18.20 9.99 22.58
N GLU A 6 17.40 11.00 22.29
CA GLU A 6 17.04 12.05 23.24
C GLU A 6 15.64 11.78 23.80
N GLN A 7 15.45 12.07 25.08
CA GLN A 7 14.17 11.92 25.77
C GLN A 7 13.81 13.24 26.45
N GLY A 8 12.52 13.53 26.55
CA GLY A 8 12.01 14.76 27.13
C GLY A 8 11.29 15.63 26.11
N GLU A 9 10.71 16.73 26.59
CA GLU A 9 10.04 17.70 25.74
C GLU A 9 11.07 18.54 24.99
N VAL A 10 10.98 18.54 23.66
CA VAL A 10 11.76 19.41 22.78
C VAL A 10 10.82 20.48 22.26
N VAL A 11 11.15 21.75 22.52
CA VAL A 11 10.43 22.91 21.96
C VAL A 11 11.23 23.45 20.78
N PRO A 12 10.93 23.07 19.53
CA PRO A 12 11.63 23.60 18.37
C PRO A 12 11.28 25.08 18.17
N PRO A 13 12.19 25.89 17.62
CA PRO A 13 11.84 27.24 17.18
C PRO A 13 10.74 27.17 16.10
N PRO A 14 9.79 28.12 16.07
CA PRO A 14 8.78 28.19 15.01
C PRO A 14 9.42 28.24 13.62
N GLY A 15 8.94 27.41 12.70
CA GLY A 15 9.31 27.47 11.29
C GLY A 15 8.47 28.47 10.49
N ASP A 16 8.80 28.64 9.22
CA ASP A 16 8.16 29.54 8.26
C ASP A 16 7.44 28.81 7.11
N VAL A 17 7.23 27.50 7.26
CA VAL A 17 6.54 26.66 6.25
C VAL A 17 5.08 27.10 6.11
N VAL A 18 4.71 27.49 4.90
CA VAL A 18 3.33 27.79 4.51
C VAL A 18 2.82 26.66 3.61
N LEU A 19 1.78 25.95 4.05
CA LEU A 19 1.13 24.92 3.24
C LEU A 19 0.18 25.60 2.24
N GLY A 20 0.46 25.46 0.94
CA GLY A 20 -0.32 26.12 -0.11
C GLY A 20 -1.71 25.52 -0.35
N ARG A 21 -1.84 24.19 -0.27
CA ARG A 21 -3.12 23.46 -0.40
C ARG A 21 -3.20 22.36 0.66
N PRO A 22 -4.40 22.01 1.17
CA PRO A 22 -4.58 20.79 1.94
C PRO A 22 -4.12 19.58 1.10
N GLY A 23 -3.35 18.67 1.69
CA GLY A 23 -2.68 17.55 1.01
C GLY A 23 -3.60 16.41 0.53
N THR A 24 -4.85 16.71 0.17
CA THR A 24 -5.82 15.73 -0.34
C THR A 24 -5.90 15.72 -1.87
N ALA A 25 -5.09 16.50 -2.57
CA ALA A 25 -5.18 16.63 -4.03
C ALA A 25 -4.67 15.40 -4.80
N ASP A 26 -3.83 14.57 -4.18
CA ASP A 26 -3.10 13.47 -4.83
C ASP A 26 -3.30 12.12 -4.10
N VAL A 27 -4.49 11.93 -3.51
CA VAL A 27 -4.87 10.68 -2.84
C VAL A 27 -6.21 10.21 -3.38
N LEU A 28 -6.45 8.91 -3.33
CA LEU A 28 -7.74 8.33 -3.69
C LEU A 28 -8.67 8.29 -2.48
N ASP A 29 -9.96 8.40 -2.72
CA ASP A 29 -11.02 7.93 -1.82
C ASP A 29 -11.48 6.51 -2.15
N ALA A 30 -12.48 6.02 -1.40
CA ALA A 30 -12.95 4.66 -1.51
C ALA A 30 -13.74 4.40 -2.82
N ASP A 31 -14.41 5.41 -3.38
CA ASP A 31 -15.14 5.29 -4.65
C ASP A 31 -14.17 5.32 -5.83
N GLU A 32 -13.14 6.16 -5.77
CA GLU A 32 -12.06 6.18 -6.75
C GLU A 32 -11.26 4.87 -6.78
N VAL A 33 -11.01 4.27 -5.60
CA VAL A 33 -10.41 2.92 -5.52
C VAL A 33 -11.31 1.86 -6.14
N ALA A 34 -12.62 1.94 -5.91
CA ALA A 34 -13.57 0.98 -6.49
C ALA A 34 -13.66 1.09 -8.03
N ALA A 35 -13.36 2.27 -8.58
CA ALA A 35 -13.32 2.52 -10.02
C ALA A 35 -11.90 2.44 -10.62
N TRP A 36 -10.88 2.07 -9.83
CA TRP A 36 -9.49 2.06 -10.27
C TRP A 36 -9.27 1.01 -11.36
N THR A 37 -8.67 1.42 -12.48
CA THR A 37 -8.42 0.57 -13.65
C THR A 37 -6.96 0.09 -13.75
N GLY A 38 -6.09 0.60 -12.88
CA GLY A 38 -4.69 0.15 -12.77
C GLY A 38 -4.53 -0.96 -11.74
N VAL A 39 -3.30 -1.12 -11.24
CA VAL A 39 -3.02 -2.09 -10.16
C VAL A 39 -3.25 -1.45 -8.81
N LEU A 40 -4.05 -2.11 -7.97
CA LEU A 40 -4.25 -1.75 -6.57
C LEU A 40 -3.41 -2.68 -5.69
N LEU A 41 -2.47 -2.11 -4.95
CA LEU A 41 -1.56 -2.86 -4.08
C LEU A 41 -2.02 -2.82 -2.63
N ASP A 42 -2.15 -4.00 -2.01
CA ASP A 42 -2.30 -4.15 -0.57
C ASP A 42 -0.93 -4.37 0.09
N ALA A 43 -0.50 -3.42 0.92
CA ALA A 43 0.78 -3.45 1.61
C ALA A 43 0.80 -4.31 2.89
N ARG A 44 -0.34 -4.89 3.28
CA ARG A 44 -0.47 -5.69 4.51
C ARG A 44 0.22 -7.05 4.36
N ALA A 45 0.38 -7.73 5.50
CA ALA A 45 0.89 -9.09 5.54
C ALA A 45 -0.01 -10.05 4.73
N PRO A 46 0.56 -11.08 4.08
CA PRO A 46 -0.19 -11.98 3.19
C PRO A 46 -1.41 -12.65 3.84
N GLU A 47 -1.31 -13.03 5.11
CA GLU A 47 -2.37 -13.65 5.90
C GLU A 47 -3.54 -12.69 6.18
N ARG A 48 -3.28 -11.38 6.25
CA ARG A 48 -4.35 -10.36 6.34
C ARG A 48 -5.03 -10.15 5.01
N PHE A 49 -4.24 -10.10 3.93
CA PHE A 49 -4.76 -10.02 2.56
C PHE A 49 -5.67 -11.22 2.26
N ARG A 50 -5.21 -12.46 2.50
CA ARG A 50 -5.98 -13.69 2.25
C ARG A 50 -7.21 -13.83 3.16
N GLY A 51 -7.35 -12.98 4.18
CA GLY A 51 -8.47 -13.02 5.13
C GLY A 51 -8.37 -14.12 6.19
N GLU A 52 -7.17 -14.63 6.45
CA GLU A 52 -6.91 -15.67 7.46
C GLU A 52 -6.91 -15.08 8.87
N THR A 53 -6.47 -13.83 9.00
CA THR A 53 -6.44 -13.09 10.27
C THR A 53 -6.71 -11.61 10.04
N GLU A 54 -7.47 -10.97 10.92
CA GLU A 54 -7.60 -9.52 10.95
C GLU A 54 -7.75 -9.04 12.40
N PRO A 55 -6.65 -8.62 13.04
CA PRO A 55 -6.67 -8.26 14.46
C PRO A 55 -7.16 -6.83 14.74
N ILE A 56 -7.25 -5.98 13.71
CA ILE A 56 -7.54 -4.55 13.87
C ILE A 56 -8.97 -4.22 13.42
N ASP A 57 -9.35 -4.70 12.24
CA ASP A 57 -10.57 -4.31 11.55
C ASP A 57 -11.70 -5.34 11.71
N PRO A 58 -12.98 -4.97 11.53
CA PRO A 58 -14.11 -5.85 11.84
C PRO A 58 -14.26 -7.04 10.89
N VAL A 59 -13.67 -6.96 9.69
CA VAL A 59 -13.79 -7.98 8.64
C VAL A 59 -12.43 -8.29 8.04
N ALA A 60 -12.13 -9.57 7.89
CA ALA A 60 -10.92 -10.06 7.22
C ALA A 60 -11.13 -10.16 5.69
N GLY A 61 -10.04 -10.07 4.93
CA GLY A 61 -10.04 -10.12 3.46
C GLY A 61 -9.34 -8.90 2.87
N HIS A 62 -9.59 -8.64 1.59
CA HIS A 62 -9.00 -7.53 0.83
C HIS A 62 -10.00 -6.88 -0.13
N ILE A 63 -9.62 -5.71 -0.64
CA ILE A 63 -10.39 -4.98 -1.66
C ILE A 63 -10.36 -5.80 -2.96
N PRO A 64 -11.51 -6.05 -3.62
CA PRO A 64 -11.56 -6.88 -4.81
C PRO A 64 -10.58 -6.47 -5.91
N GLY A 65 -9.92 -7.45 -6.53
CA GLY A 65 -8.93 -7.23 -7.58
C GLY A 65 -7.58 -6.67 -7.11
N ALA A 66 -7.41 -6.39 -5.81
CA ALA A 66 -6.13 -5.98 -5.26
C ALA A 66 -5.08 -7.10 -5.36
N ARG A 67 -3.82 -6.71 -5.48
CA ARG A 67 -2.66 -7.61 -5.44
C ARG A 67 -1.84 -7.33 -4.19
N ASN A 68 -1.34 -8.37 -3.55
CA ASN A 68 -0.57 -8.21 -2.33
C ASN A 68 0.90 -7.93 -2.62
N LEU A 69 1.40 -6.79 -2.13
CA LEU A 69 2.83 -6.47 -2.10
C LEU A 69 3.20 -6.04 -0.67
N PRO A 70 3.46 -7.00 0.23
CA PRO A 70 3.84 -6.70 1.61
C PRO A 70 5.07 -5.79 1.65
N ILE A 71 5.01 -4.72 2.46
CA ILE A 71 6.13 -3.78 2.53
C ILE A 71 7.45 -4.44 2.95
N VAL A 72 7.37 -5.50 3.76
CA VAL A 72 8.52 -6.25 4.27
C VAL A 72 9.34 -6.89 3.14
N ASP A 73 8.71 -7.16 2.00
CA ASP A 73 9.40 -7.73 0.83
C ASP A 73 10.28 -6.69 0.14
N LEU A 74 9.99 -5.40 0.33
CA LEU A 74 10.80 -4.29 -0.18
C LEU A 74 11.87 -3.81 0.82
N LEU A 75 11.96 -4.45 1.99
CA LEU A 75 12.92 -4.10 3.03
C LEU A 75 13.99 -5.19 3.21
N THR A 76 15.20 -4.75 3.51
CA THR A 76 16.29 -5.58 4.02
C THR A 76 16.04 -5.95 5.48
N ALA A 77 16.76 -6.95 5.99
CA ALA A 77 16.63 -7.38 7.38
C ALA A 77 16.98 -6.29 8.41
N ASP A 78 17.75 -5.27 8.03
CA ASP A 78 18.06 -4.10 8.87
C ASP A 78 17.06 -2.94 8.71
N GLY A 79 15.97 -3.15 7.96
CA GLY A 79 14.86 -2.20 7.82
C GLY A 79 15.09 -1.09 6.79
N ARG A 80 16.01 -1.27 5.85
CA ARG A 80 16.24 -0.34 4.73
C ARG A 80 15.51 -0.81 3.49
N PHE A 81 15.20 0.10 2.57
CA PHE A 81 14.75 -0.34 1.25
C PHE A 81 15.81 -1.19 0.55
N ARG A 82 15.35 -2.21 -0.15
CA ARG A 82 16.16 -2.98 -1.09
C ARG A 82 16.67 -2.10 -2.24
N SER A 83 17.56 -2.65 -3.05
CA SER A 83 18.08 -1.93 -4.22
C SER A 83 16.95 -1.56 -5.19
N PRO A 84 17.08 -0.47 -5.97
CA PRO A 84 16.08 -0.10 -6.98
C PRO A 84 15.70 -1.25 -7.92
N SER A 85 16.67 -2.07 -8.35
CA SER A 85 16.41 -3.24 -9.21
C SER A 85 15.57 -4.32 -8.53
N GLU A 86 15.77 -4.56 -7.23
CA GLU A 86 14.93 -5.52 -6.48
C GLU A 86 13.51 -4.97 -6.29
N ILE A 87 13.36 -3.66 -6.08
CA ILE A 87 12.05 -3.00 -5.98
C ILE A 87 11.31 -3.09 -7.32
N VAL A 88 11.97 -2.80 -8.45
CA VAL A 88 11.37 -2.97 -9.79
C VAL A 88 10.86 -4.39 -9.98
N ALA A 89 11.69 -5.40 -9.71
CA ALA A 89 11.31 -6.79 -9.86
C ALA A 89 10.10 -7.17 -8.97
N ALA A 90 10.02 -6.64 -7.75
CA ALA A 90 8.91 -6.91 -6.85
C ALA A 90 7.58 -6.29 -7.34
N PHE A 91 7.62 -5.07 -7.90
CA PHE A 91 6.45 -4.45 -8.51
C PHE A 91 6.01 -5.21 -9.77
N GLU A 92 6.95 -5.61 -10.63
CA GLU A 92 6.67 -6.41 -11.84
C GLU A 92 6.05 -7.78 -11.51
N ALA A 93 6.53 -8.44 -10.44
CA ALA A 93 6.01 -9.74 -10.02
C ALA A 93 4.52 -9.70 -9.62
N VAL A 94 4.04 -8.55 -9.16
CA VAL A 94 2.61 -8.31 -8.90
C VAL A 94 1.93 -7.60 -10.07
N GLY A 95 2.51 -7.69 -11.27
CA GLY A 95 2.03 -7.11 -12.52
C GLY A 95 1.85 -5.60 -12.49
N ALA A 96 2.51 -4.90 -11.58
CA ALA A 96 2.69 -3.46 -11.62
C ALA A 96 3.96 -3.17 -12.44
N GLY A 97 3.97 -3.51 -13.73
CA GLY A 97 5.08 -3.23 -14.64
C GLY A 97 5.17 -1.76 -15.06
N GLU A 98 6.07 -1.42 -15.99
CA GLU A 98 6.20 -0.07 -16.53
C GLU A 98 4.87 0.46 -17.10
N GLU A 99 4.65 1.78 -17.01
CA GLU A 99 3.45 2.51 -17.50
C GLU A 99 2.09 2.11 -16.88
N VAL A 100 2.04 1.07 -16.04
CA VAL A 100 0.82 0.69 -15.32
C VAL A 100 0.56 1.69 -14.19
N PRO A 101 -0.62 2.34 -14.12
CA PRO A 101 -1.00 3.18 -12.99
C PRO A 101 -1.11 2.34 -11.71
N ILE A 102 -0.55 2.84 -10.60
CA ILE A 102 -0.54 2.13 -9.32
C ILE A 102 -1.25 2.95 -8.26
N ALA A 103 -2.14 2.28 -7.54
CA ALA A 103 -2.68 2.75 -6.27
C ALA A 103 -2.23 1.80 -5.15
N ALA A 104 -2.10 2.29 -3.93
CA ALA A 104 -1.73 1.49 -2.77
C ALA A 104 -2.62 1.78 -1.57
N TYR A 105 -2.87 0.73 -0.78
CA TYR A 105 -3.54 0.81 0.51
C TYR A 105 -2.89 -0.16 1.51
N CYS A 106 -3.28 -0.05 2.78
CA CYS A 106 -2.82 -0.98 3.82
C CYS A 106 -3.93 -1.17 4.88
N GLY A 107 -3.62 -1.15 6.18
CA GLY A 107 -4.63 -1.04 7.23
C GLY A 107 -5.25 0.36 7.30
N SER A 108 -4.42 1.37 7.56
CA SER A 108 -4.84 2.76 7.86
C SER A 108 -3.96 3.83 7.17
N GLY A 109 -3.49 3.56 5.95
CA GLY A 109 -2.71 4.50 5.12
C GLY A 109 -1.19 4.60 5.37
N VAL A 110 -0.69 4.31 6.58
CA VAL A 110 0.73 4.55 6.93
C VAL A 110 1.71 3.68 6.13
N THR A 111 1.43 2.37 6.02
CA THR A 111 2.30 1.46 5.26
C THR A 111 2.17 1.66 3.75
N ALA A 112 1.00 2.09 3.28
CA ALA A 112 0.79 2.42 1.87
C ALA A 112 1.70 3.58 1.43
N ALA A 113 1.93 4.57 2.31
CA ALA A 113 2.89 5.64 2.04
C ALA A 113 4.33 5.12 1.86
N GLN A 114 4.69 3.98 2.47
CA GLN A 114 6.00 3.35 2.26
C GLN A 114 6.10 2.71 0.87
N LEU A 115 5.01 2.14 0.33
CA LEU A 115 4.98 1.70 -1.07
C LEU A 115 5.11 2.88 -2.03
N ALA A 116 4.51 4.03 -1.72
CA ALA A 116 4.70 5.25 -2.52
C ALA A 116 6.12 5.79 -2.48
N LEU A 117 6.78 5.73 -1.33
CA LEU A 117 8.20 6.03 -1.22
C LEU A 117 9.05 5.02 -2.02
N ALA A 118 8.76 3.72 -1.95
CA ALA A 118 9.45 2.70 -2.74
C ALA A 118 9.30 2.94 -4.25
N GLY A 119 8.09 3.29 -4.71
CA GLY A 119 7.84 3.74 -6.08
C GLY A 119 8.71 4.92 -6.47
N SER A 120 8.78 5.95 -5.61
CA SER A 120 9.60 7.14 -5.87
C SER A 120 11.09 6.82 -6.03
N LEU A 121 11.63 5.84 -5.30
CA LEU A 121 13.01 5.38 -5.42
C LEU A 121 13.34 4.74 -6.78
N ILE A 122 12.32 4.24 -7.48
CA ILE A 122 12.42 3.68 -8.84
C ILE A 122 11.82 4.60 -9.92
N GLY A 123 11.54 5.87 -9.57
CA GLY A 123 11.00 6.85 -10.50
C GLY A 123 9.54 6.63 -10.88
N ARG A 124 8.76 5.96 -10.02
CA ARG A 124 7.35 5.64 -10.27
C ARG A 124 6.43 6.28 -9.24
N GLU A 125 5.30 6.77 -9.75
CA GLU A 125 4.24 7.32 -8.91
C GLU A 125 3.31 6.20 -8.42
N VAL A 126 2.95 6.26 -7.14
CA VAL A 126 1.96 5.37 -6.52
C VAL A 126 0.98 6.24 -5.76
N THR A 127 -0.27 6.26 -6.18
CA THR A 127 -1.32 7.03 -5.52
C THR A 127 -1.76 6.31 -4.26
N VAL A 128 -1.92 7.01 -3.13
CA VAL A 128 -2.31 6.37 -1.87
C VAL A 128 -3.81 6.50 -1.66
N TYR A 129 -4.46 5.41 -1.23
CA TYR A 129 -5.79 5.44 -0.61
C TYR A 129 -5.63 5.48 0.94
N PRO A 130 -5.77 6.65 1.58
CA PRO A 130 -5.45 6.80 3.00
C PRO A 130 -6.44 6.08 3.91
N GLY A 131 -7.72 6.01 3.50
CA GLY A 131 -8.77 5.30 4.23
C GLY A 131 -8.46 3.81 4.38
N SER A 132 -7.82 3.22 3.37
CA SER A 132 -7.28 1.87 3.41
C SER A 132 -8.30 0.80 3.83
N TRP A 133 -7.85 -0.36 4.30
CA TRP A 133 -8.73 -1.46 4.70
C TRP A 133 -9.69 -1.08 5.81
N SER A 134 -9.26 -0.26 6.78
CA SER A 134 -10.12 0.19 7.87
C SER A 134 -11.35 0.93 7.36
N ALA A 135 -11.19 1.91 6.47
CA ALA A 135 -12.35 2.62 5.92
C ALA A 135 -13.18 1.71 4.99
N TRP A 136 -12.53 0.86 4.19
CA TRP A 136 -13.23 -0.04 3.27
C TRP A 136 -14.12 -1.05 4.01
N SER A 137 -13.54 -1.80 4.95
CA SER A 137 -14.22 -2.85 5.72
C SER A 137 -15.29 -2.33 6.68
N ASN A 138 -15.17 -1.07 7.14
CA ASN A 138 -16.19 -0.42 7.96
C ASN A 138 -17.31 0.24 7.14
N THR A 139 -17.24 0.23 5.79
CA THR A 139 -18.30 0.78 4.93
C THR A 139 -19.28 -0.32 4.52
N PRO A 140 -20.54 -0.29 4.96
CA PRO A 140 -21.52 -1.32 4.63
C PRO A 140 -21.75 -1.45 3.13
N GLY A 141 -21.81 -2.69 2.65
CA GLY A 141 -22.13 -3.01 1.26
C GLY A 141 -20.94 -2.97 0.29
N ARG A 142 -19.73 -2.60 0.74
CA ARG A 142 -18.53 -2.75 -0.08
C ARG A 142 -18.17 -4.23 -0.27
N PRO A 143 -17.80 -4.65 -1.49
CA PRO A 143 -17.41 -6.03 -1.75
C PRO A 143 -16.05 -6.34 -1.10
N ILE A 144 -15.84 -7.60 -0.74
CA ILE A 144 -14.63 -8.11 -0.08
C ILE A 144 -14.26 -9.44 -0.74
N GLU A 145 -12.98 -9.63 -1.01
CA GLU A 145 -12.41 -10.89 -1.46
C GLU A 145 -11.56 -11.55 -0.35
N VAL A 146 -11.43 -12.88 -0.41
CA VAL A 146 -10.62 -13.71 0.49
C VAL A 146 -9.88 -14.77 -0.33
N GLY A 147 -8.81 -15.33 0.22
CA GLY A 147 -7.96 -16.29 -0.48
C GLY A 147 -6.84 -15.62 -1.30
N PRO A 148 -6.02 -16.41 -1.99
CA PRO A 148 -4.99 -15.88 -2.89
C PRO A 148 -5.62 -15.17 -4.10
N VAL A 149 -4.87 -14.29 -4.76
CA VAL A 149 -5.26 -13.79 -6.09
C VAL A 149 -5.40 -15.02 -7.01
N PRO A 150 -6.51 -15.19 -7.74
CA PRO A 150 -6.62 -16.26 -8.72
C PRO A 150 -5.46 -16.16 -9.72
N GLU A 151 -4.68 -17.24 -9.91
CA GLU A 151 -3.81 -17.32 -11.07
C GLU A 151 -4.69 -17.18 -12.32
N GLU A 152 -4.30 -16.32 -13.28
CA GLU A 152 -5.00 -16.24 -14.55
C GLU A 152 -5.11 -17.66 -15.12
N ALA A 153 -6.34 -18.12 -15.38
CA ALA A 153 -6.57 -19.43 -15.95
C ALA A 153 -5.78 -19.54 -17.26
N ASP A 154 -4.95 -20.59 -17.36
CA ASP A 154 -4.21 -20.90 -18.58
C ASP A 154 -5.21 -20.99 -19.75
N PRO A 155 -5.12 -20.15 -20.78
CA PRO A 155 -6.05 -20.17 -21.90
C PRO A 155 -5.96 -21.44 -22.77
N LEU A 156 -5.11 -22.41 -22.41
CA LEU A 156 -4.80 -23.59 -23.20
C LEU A 156 -5.42 -24.89 -22.69
N GLU A 157 -6.29 -24.87 -21.68
CA GLU A 157 -7.12 -26.05 -21.35
C GLU A 157 -8.50 -25.98 -22.04
N ASP A 158 -8.53 -26.34 -23.33
CA ASP A 158 -9.70 -26.89 -24.04
C ASP A 158 -9.25 -27.87 -25.15
#